data_AF-A0A973P7T4-F1
#
_entry.id   AF-A0A973P7T4-F1
#
_cell.length_a   1.000
_cell.length_b   1.000
_cell.length_c   1.000
_cell.angle_alpha   90.00
_cell.angle_beta   90.00
_cell.angle_gamma   90.00
#
_symmetry.space_group_name_H-M   'P 1'
#
loop_
_entity.id
_entity.type
_entity.pdbx_description
1 polymer ?
#
loop_
_entity_poly.entity_id
_entity_poly.type
_entity_poly.pdbx_seq_one_letter_code
_entity_poly.pdbx_strand_id
1 'polypeptide(L)'
;MRECLHVGPQLQSYLDGECDPATVRRVAAHLEYCRKCGLELAAYREIKRALATHEQPADDAVARLRAFGEHLAGAGPEAEL
;
A
#
# COMPACT_ATOMS: atom_id res chain seq x y z
N MET A 1 19.87 -15.36 -6.96
CA MET A 1 20.38 -14.07 -6.43
C MET A 1 20.06 -12.88 -7.34
N ARG A 2 20.42 -12.89 -8.64
CA ARG A 2 20.14 -11.75 -9.54
C ARG A 2 18.66 -11.40 -9.67
N GLU A 3 17.78 -12.40 -9.71
CA GLU A 3 16.32 -12.17 -9.73
C GLU A 3 15.79 -11.58 -8.40
N CYS A 4 16.38 -11.93 -7.25
CA CYS A 4 15.95 -11.39 -5.96
C CYS A 4 16.13 -9.87 -5.90
N LEU A 5 17.16 -9.32 -6.56
CA LEU A 5 17.39 -7.88 -6.65
C LEU A 5 16.29 -7.15 -7.45
N HIS A 6 15.65 -7.86 -8.38
CA HIS A 6 14.56 -7.32 -9.19
C HIS A 6 13.19 -7.57 -8.55
N VAL A 7 13.03 -8.67 -7.84
CA VAL A 7 11.76 -9.07 -7.21
C VAL A 7 11.55 -8.42 -5.84
N GLY A 8 12.59 -8.30 -5.02
CA GLY A 8 12.51 -7.72 -3.67
C GLY A 8 11.79 -6.36 -3.64
N PRO A 9 12.23 -5.37 -4.45
CA PRO A 9 11.56 -4.07 -4.52
C PRO A 9 10.08 -4.12 -4.99
N GLN A 10 9.67 -5.21 -5.65
CA GLN A 10 8.30 -5.37 -6.18
C GLN A 10 7.37 -6.10 -5.21
N LEU A 11 7.87 -6.66 -4.09
CA LEU A 11 7.07 -7.50 -3.19
C LEU A 11 5.90 -6.78 -2.52
N GLN A 12 6.06 -5.51 -2.14
CA GLN A 12 4.98 -4.71 -1.54
C GLN A 12 3.91 -4.37 -2.59
N SER A 13 4.29 -3.80 -3.73
CA SER A 13 3.35 -3.52 -4.82
C SER A 13 2.62 -4.79 -5.29
N TYR A 14 3.30 -5.93 -5.31
CA TYR A 14 2.69 -7.23 -5.59
C TYR A 14 1.64 -7.61 -4.53
N LEU A 15 1.96 -7.40 -3.24
CA LEU A 15 1.04 -7.64 -2.12
C LEU A 15 -0.16 -6.67 -2.11
N ASP A 16 0.04 -5.45 -2.62
CA ASP A 16 -0.97 -4.40 -2.67
C ASP A 16 -1.82 -4.46 -3.94
N GLY A 17 -1.46 -5.30 -4.92
CA GLY A 17 -2.18 -5.44 -6.18
C GLY A 17 -1.86 -4.35 -7.21
N GLU A 18 -0.77 -3.61 -6.99
CA GLU A 18 -0.34 -2.45 -7.77
C GLU A 18 0.70 -2.82 -8.86
N CYS A 19 0.83 -4.09 -9.19
CA CYS A 19 1.74 -4.57 -10.22
C CYS A 19 1.04 -4.76 -11.56
N ASP A 20 1.76 -4.48 -12.65
CA ASP A 20 1.33 -4.87 -13.98
C ASP A 20 1.32 -6.41 -14.13
N PRO A 21 0.56 -6.98 -15.09
CA PRO A 21 0.44 -8.42 -15.26
C PRO A 21 1.76 -9.17 -15.50
N ALA A 22 2.75 -8.53 -16.14
CA ALA A 22 4.05 -9.16 -16.38
C ALA A 22 4.88 -9.21 -15.09
N THR A 23 4.84 -8.15 -14.27
CA THR A 23 5.45 -8.14 -12.95
C THR A 23 4.79 -9.17 -12.03
N VAL A 24 3.45 -9.28 -12.02
CA VAL A 24 2.73 -10.30 -11.22
C VAL A 24 3.23 -11.70 -11.54
N ARG A 25 3.31 -12.07 -12.83
CA ARG A 25 3.81 -13.40 -13.24
C ARG A 25 5.24 -13.66 -12.83
N ARG A 26 6.13 -12.66 -13.00
CA ARG A 26 7.55 -12.77 -12.63
C ARG A 26 7.72 -12.97 -11.13
N VAL A 27 7.03 -12.18 -10.31
CA VAL A 27 7.09 -12.27 -8.86
C VAL A 27 6.50 -13.60 -8.40
N ALA A 28 5.34 -14.01 -8.91
CA ALA A 28 4.71 -15.28 -8.58
C ALA A 28 5.62 -16.48 -8.87
N ALA A 29 6.19 -16.55 -10.08
CA ALA A 29 7.14 -17.60 -10.45
C ALA A 29 8.35 -17.62 -9.50
N HIS A 30 8.94 -16.46 -9.20
CA HIS A 30 10.10 -16.37 -8.29
C HIS A 30 9.81 -16.88 -6.88
N LEU A 31 8.61 -16.63 -6.38
CA LEU A 31 8.19 -17.04 -5.04
C LEU A 31 8.03 -18.55 -4.90
N GLU A 32 7.85 -19.30 -5.99
CA GLU A 32 7.76 -20.76 -5.96
C GLU A 32 9.07 -21.42 -5.50
N TYR A 33 10.22 -20.81 -5.81
CA TYR A 33 11.53 -21.41 -5.56
C TYR A 33 12.44 -20.57 -4.64
N CYS A 34 12.16 -19.29 -4.41
CA CYS A 34 12.99 -18.45 -3.57
C CYS A 34 12.48 -18.33 -2.14
N ARG A 35 13.04 -19.15 -1.23
CA ARG A 35 12.74 -19.06 0.21
C ARG A 35 12.99 -17.67 0.81
N LYS A 36 14.05 -16.97 0.38
CA LYS A 36 14.38 -15.63 0.91
C LYS A 36 13.25 -14.62 0.62
N CYS A 37 12.86 -14.48 -0.64
CA CYS A 37 11.79 -13.56 -1.03
C CYS A 37 10.43 -14.01 -0.49
N GLY A 38 10.20 -15.32 -0.33
CA GLY A 38 9.02 -15.84 0.33
C GLY A 38 8.89 -15.43 1.79
N LEU A 39 9.99 -15.46 2.56
CA LEU A 39 10.03 -14.99 3.94
C LEU A 39 9.80 -13.47 4.05
N GLU A 40 10.38 -12.71 3.13
CA GLU A 40 10.22 -11.25 3.06
C GLU A 40 8.75 -10.87 2.75
N LEU A 41 8.11 -11.56 1.80
CA LEU A 41 6.69 -11.38 1.51
C LEU A 41 5.80 -11.76 2.71
N ALA A 42 6.17 -12.81 3.46
CA ALA A 42 5.46 -13.20 4.67
C ALA A 42 5.55 -12.11 5.76
N ALA A 43 6.72 -11.47 5.93
CA ALA A 43 6.88 -10.33 6.84
C ALA A 43 5.99 -9.15 6.43
N TYR A 44 5.96 -8.79 5.14
CA TYR A 44 5.06 -7.72 4.66
C TYR A 44 3.58 -8.05 4.86
N ARG A 45 3.17 -9.31 4.67
CA ARG A 45 1.79 -9.76 4.97
C ARG A 45 1.44 -9.58 6.44
N GLU A 46 2.36 -9.91 7.34
CA GLU A 46 2.13 -9.79 8.76
C GLU A 46 2.03 -8.32 9.19
N ILE A 47 2.90 -7.45 8.66
CA ILE A 47 2.79 -6.01 8.87
C ILE A 47 1.44 -5.49 8.36
N LYS A 48 1.02 -5.87 7.15
CA LYS A 48 -0.27 -5.44 6.58
C LYS A 48 -1.45 -5.92 7.41
N ARG A 49 -1.39 -7.14 7.96
CA ARG A 49 -2.41 -7.66 8.89
C ARG A 49 -2.43 -6.86 10.19
N ALA A 50 -1.28 -6.62 10.81
CA ALA A 50 -1.18 -5.83 12.03
C ALA A 50 -1.73 -4.42 11.84
N LEU A 51 -1.40 -3.77 10.71
CA LEU A 51 -1.94 -2.46 10.35
C LEU A 51 -3.45 -2.50 10.09
N ALA A 52 -3.96 -3.53 9.43
CA ALA A 52 -5.40 -3.70 9.20
C ALA A 52 -6.17 -4.01 10.50
N THR A 53 -5.51 -4.59 11.51
CA THR A 53 -6.11 -4.81 12.84
C THR A 53 -6.16 -3.56 13.70
N HIS A 54 -5.43 -2.50 13.35
CA HIS A 54 -5.70 -1.19 13.95
C HIS A 54 -7.02 -0.65 13.37
N GLU A 55 -7.98 -0.41 14.26
CA GLU A 55 -9.36 -0.03 13.93
C GLU A 55 -9.43 1.03 12.83
N GLN A 56 -10.37 0.84 11.89
CA GLN A 56 -10.73 1.90 10.97
C GLN A 56 -11.06 3.15 11.80
N PRO A 57 -10.58 4.35 11.40
CA PRO A 57 -10.94 5.57 12.09
C PRO A 57 -12.46 5.66 12.13
N ALA A 58 -13.01 5.98 13.30
CA ALA A 58 -14.44 6.11 13.48
C ALA A 58 -15.04 7.04 12.40
N ASP A 59 -16.23 6.71 11.92
CA ASP A 59 -16.86 7.38 10.78
C ASP A 59 -16.97 8.91 10.98
N ASP A 60 -17.13 9.34 12.24
CA ASP A 60 -17.16 10.75 12.63
C ASP A 60 -15.80 11.45 12.44
N ALA A 61 -14.69 10.78 12.72
CA ALA A 61 -13.34 11.29 12.48
C ALA A 61 -13.09 11.47 10.98
N VAL A 62 -13.53 10.52 10.15
CA VAL A 62 -13.44 10.63 8.68
C VAL A 62 -14.32 11.76 8.16
N ALA A 63 -15.55 11.90 8.66
CA ALA A 63 -16.46 12.98 8.28
C ALA A 63 -15.88 14.36 8.63
N ARG A 64 -15.30 14.52 9.83
CA ARG A 64 -14.63 15.75 10.25
C ARG A 64 -13.44 16.11 9.36
N LEU A 65 -12.62 15.11 8.98
CA LEU A 65 -11.47 15.34 8.11
C LEU A 65 -11.91 15.81 6.72
N ARG A 66 -12.99 15.25 6.16
CA ARG A 66 -13.55 15.70 4.88
C ARG A 66 -14.05 17.13 4.94
N ALA A 67 -14.88 17.45 5.94
CA ALA A 67 -15.41 18.81 6.12
C ALA A 67 -14.28 19.85 6.28
N PHE A 68 -13.20 19.48 6.98
CA PHE A 68 -12.02 20.33 7.10
C PHE A 68 -11.31 20.54 5.76
N GLY A 69 -11.13 19.49 4.95
CA GLY A 69 -10.56 19.61 3.61
C GLY A 69 -11.40 20.48 2.67
N GLU A 70 -12.74 20.35 2.73
CA GLU A 70 -13.67 21.21 2.00
C GLU A 70 -13.55 22.68 2.43
N HIS A 71 -13.42 22.93 3.73
CA HIS A 71 -13.20 24.28 4.24
C HIS A 71 -11.88 24.87 3.75
N LEU A 72 -10.78 24.11 3.77
CA LEU A 72 -9.49 24.55 3.23
C LEU A 72 -9.54 24.82 1.73
N ALA A 73 -10.27 24.00 0.96
CA ALA A 73 -10.44 24.19 -0.48
C ALA A 73 -11.34 25.41 -0.80
N GLY A 74 -12.37 25.66 0.01
CA GLY A 74 -13.27 26.81 -0.13
C GLY A 74 -12.70 28.12 0.43
N ALA A 75 -11.73 28.05 1.35
CA ALA A 75 -11.02 29.20 1.92
C ALA A 75 -9.79 29.62 1.07
N GLY A 76 -9.72 29.19 -0.20
CA GLY A 76 -8.74 29.70 -1.15
C GLY A 76 -8.85 31.24 -1.32
N PRO A 77 -7.78 31.92 -1.76
CA PRO A 77 -7.63 33.39 -1.72
C PRO A 77 -8.61 34.22 -2.58
N GLU A 78 -9.69 33.62 -3.08
CA GLU A 78 -10.73 34.30 -3.88
C GLU A 78 -11.91 34.79 -3.02
N ALA A 79 -11.89 34.55 -1.70
CA ALA A 79 -12.96 34.92 -0.77
C ALA A 79 -12.86 36.35 -0.17
N GLU A 80 -11.94 37.19 -0.65
CA GLU A 80 -11.85 38.62 -0.30
C GLU A 80 -12.02 39.47 -1.56
N LEU A 81 -13.29 39.71 -1.93
CA LEU A 81 -13.72 40.84 -2.77
C LEU A 81 -14.18 41.98 -1.86
#